data_AF-A0A4U6U2U7-F1
#
_entry.id   AF-A0A4U6U2U7-F1
#
_cell.length_a   1.000
_cell.length_b   1.000
_cell.length_c   1.000
_cell.angle_alpha   90.00
_cell.angle_beta   90.00
_cell.angle_gamma   90.00
#
_symmetry.space_group_name_H-M   'P 1'
#
loop_
_entity.id
_entity.type
_entity.pdbx_description
1 polymer ?
#
loop_
_entity_poly.entity_id
_entity_poly.type
_entity_poly.pdbx_seq_one_letter_code
_entity_poly.pdbx_strand_id
1 'polypeptide(L)' 'MLAVEARVCTGKSEHHSFPCISDRHCSDDCIKQRGGWTAGYCRRATCTCQKAC' A
#
# COMPACT_ATOMS: atom_id res chain seq x y z
N MET A 1 -11.37 -14.83 21.08
CA MET A 1 -11.49 -13.74 20.10
C MET A 1 -10.89 -14.24 18.80
N LEU A 2 -11.73 -14.61 17.82
CA LEU A 2 -11.24 -14.98 16.50
C LEU A 2 -10.70 -13.71 15.86
N ALA A 3 -9.39 -13.65 15.62
CA ALA A 3 -8.81 -12.59 14.80
C ALA A 3 -9.44 -12.74 13.42
N VAL A 4 -10.43 -11.90 13.11
CA VAL A 4 -10.85 -11.70 11.72
C VAL A 4 -9.60 -11.09 11.08
N GLU A 5 -8.82 -11.91 10.36
CA GLU A 5 -7.83 -11.38 9.45
C GLU A 5 -8.63 -10.55 8.44
N ALA A 6 -8.64 -9.23 8.64
CA ALA A 6 -9.17 -8.30 7.66
C ALA A 6 -8.52 -8.71 6.33
N ARG A 7 -9.32 -9.04 5.31
CA ARG A 7 -8.73 -9.47 4.04
C ARG A 7 -8.01 -8.25 3.51
N VAL A 8 -6.71 -8.37 3.32
CA VAL A 8 -5.92 -7.23 2.84
C VAL A 8 -5.88 -7.32 1.32
N CYS A 9 -6.51 -6.36 0.66
CA CYS A 9 -6.41 -6.20 -0.78
C CYS A 9 -5.15 -5.38 -1.07
N THR A 10 -4.29 -5.89 -1.95
CA THR A 10 -3.06 -5.20 -2.39
C THR A 10 -3.14 -4.77 -3.85
N GLY A 11 -2.60 -3.61 -4.18
CA GLY A 11 -2.47 -3.10 -5.55
C GLY A 11 -1.12 -2.42 -5.76
N LYS A 12 -0.71 -2.25 -7.02
CA LYS A 12 0.45 -1.39 -7.33
C LYS A 12 0.06 0.07 -7.13
N SER A 13 0.99 0.90 -6.65
CA SER A 13 0.77 2.34 -6.63
C SER A 13 0.59 2.88 -8.06
N GLU A 14 -0.40 3.72 -8.27
CA GLU A 14 -0.60 4.47 -9.51
C GLU A 14 0.47 5.55 -9.68
N HIS A 15 0.93 6.12 -8.57
CA HIS A 15 2.08 7.00 -8.55
C HIS A 15 3.37 6.17 -8.61
N HIS A 16 4.27 6.57 -9.51
CA HIS A 16 5.48 5.84 -9.84
C HIS A 16 6.54 6.05 -8.73
N SER A 17 6.39 5.38 -7.59
CA SER A 17 7.34 5.44 -6.48
C SER A 17 8.52 4.48 -6.68
N PHE A 18 9.04 4.38 -7.92
CA PHE A 18 10.22 3.56 -8.24
C PHE A 18 11.48 4.45 -8.37
N PRO A 19 12.58 4.13 -7.66
CA PRO A 19 12.73 3.03 -6.71
C PRO A 19 12.03 3.33 -5.37
N CYS A 20 11.32 2.33 -4.84
CA CYS A 20 10.70 2.41 -3.53
C CYS A 20 11.77 2.18 -2.46
N ILE A 21 12.18 3.27 -1.80
CA ILE A 21 13.23 3.28 -0.78
C ILE A 21 12.69 3.41 0.64
N SER A 22 11.40 3.69 0.81
CA SER A 22 10.78 3.94 2.11
C SER A 22 9.30 3.53 2.11
N ASP A 23 8.94 2.58 2.97
CA ASP A 23 7.55 2.15 3.19
C ASP A 23 6.66 3.33 3.61
N ARG A 24 7.22 4.28 4.37
CA ARG A 24 6.49 5.47 4.80
C ARG A 24 6.12 6.37 3.62
N HIS A 25 7.04 6.58 2.69
CA HIS A 25 6.80 7.39 1.49
C HIS A 25 5.77 6.68 0.59
N CYS A 26 5.93 5.38 0.40
CA CYS A 26 4.99 4.55 -0.33
C CYS A 26 3.57 4.57 0.29
N SER A 27 3.46 4.44 1.62
CA SER A 27 2.19 4.55 2.33
C SER A 27 1.50 5.90 2.10
N ASP A 28 2.24 6.99 2.21
CA ASP A 28 1.71 8.34 2.01
C ASP A 28 1.21 8.55 0.57
N ASP A 29 1.97 8.08 -0.43
CA ASP A 29 1.54 8.05 -1.84
C ASP A 29 0.28 7.22 -2.04
N CYS A 30 0.20 6.05 -1.41
CA CYS A 30 -0.97 5.17 -1.51
C CYS A 30 -2.22 5.82 -0.91
N ILE A 31 -2.13 6.41 0.28
CA ILE A 31 -3.25 7.06 0.96
C ILE A 31 -3.79 8.26 0.15
N LYS A 32 -2.90 8.96 -0.59
CA LYS A 32 -3.28 10.07 -1.46
C LYS A 32 -3.93 9.63 -2.78
N GLN A 33 -3.76 8.38 -3.20
CA GLN A 33 -4.36 7.86 -4.43
C GLN A 33 -5.87 7.62 -4.29
N ARG A 34 -6.57 7.71 -5.42
CA ARG A 34 -7.98 7.29 -5.48
C ARG A 34 -8.02 5.77 -5.35
N GLY A 35 -8.90 5.24 -4.50
CA GLY A 35 -9.03 3.79 -4.30
C GLY A 35 -9.20 3.31 -2.87
N GLY A 36 -9.12 4.24 -1.89
CA GLY A 36 -9.32 3.93 -0.48
C GLY A 36 -8.19 3.13 0.13
N TRP A 37 -6.96 3.36 -0.31
CA TRP A 37 -5.78 2.74 0.27
C TRP A 37 -5.52 3.29 1.67
N THR A 38 -5.18 2.40 2.60
CA THR A 38 -4.97 2.77 4.01
C THR A 38 -3.50 2.67 4.41
N ALA A 39 -2.68 2.00 3.59
CA ALA A 39 -1.24 1.89 3.78
C ALA A 39 -0.55 1.45 2.48
N GLY A 40 0.77 1.38 2.50
CA GLY A 40 1.60 0.84 1.42
C GLY A 40 2.99 0.43 1.90
N TYR A 41 3.64 -0.45 1.16
CA TYR A 41 4.97 -0.96 1.49
C TYR A 41 5.80 -1.20 0.23
N CYS A 42 7.12 -1.12 0.38
CA CYS A 42 8.08 -1.40 -0.66
C CYS A 42 8.29 -2.91 -0.79
N ARG A 43 8.06 -3.42 -1.99
CA ARG A 43 8.32 -4.81 -2.37
C ARG A 43 9.17 -4.83 -3.62
N ARG A 44 10.41 -5.35 -3.51
CA ARG A 44 11.37 -5.43 -4.65
C ARG A 44 11.52 -4.07 -5.37
N ALA A 45 11.76 -3.00 -4.61
CA ALA A 45 11.85 -1.62 -5.09
C ALA A 45 10.57 -1.05 -5.74
N THR A 46 9.43 -1.73 -5.66
CA THR A 46 8.13 -1.24 -6.14
C THR A 46 7.21 -0.94 -4.97
N CYS A 47 6.51 0.20 -5.00
CA CYS A 47 5.51 0.51 -4.00
C CYS A 47 4.22 -0.31 -4.22
N THR A 48 3.76 -0.97 -3.16
CA THR A 48 2.54 -1.78 -3.12
C THR A 48 1.58 -1.17 -2.12
N CYS A 49 0.41 -0.73 -2.57
CA CYS A 49 -0.66 -0.21 -1.73
C CYS A 49 -1.50 -1.33 -1.14
N GLN A 50 -2.06 -1.10 0.04
CA GLN A 50 -2.92 -2.05 0.75
C GLN A 50 -4.14 -1.36 1.36
N LYS A 51 -5.26 -2.07 1.38
CA LYS A 51 -6.51 -1.64 2.02
C LYS A 51 -7.26 -2.81 2.60
N ALA A 52 -8.16 -2.50 3.54
CA ALA A 52 -9.13 -3.47 4.03
C ALA A 52 -10.13 -3.86 2.93
N CYS A 53 -10.36 -5.15 2.82
CA CYS A 53 -11.45 -5.85 2.15
C CYS A 53 -11.83 -7.10 2.99
#